data_AF-A0A1A1W0D5-F1
#
_entry.id   AF-A0A1A1W0D5-F1
#
_cell.length_a   1.000
_cell.length_b   1.000
_cell.length_c   1.000
_cell.angle_alpha   90.00
_cell.angle_beta   90.00
_cell.angle_gamma   90.00
#
_symmetry.space_group_name_H-M   'P 1'
#
loop_
_entity.id
_entity.type
_entity.pdbx_description
1 polymer ?
#
loop_
_entity_poly.entity_id
_entity_poly.type
_entity_poly.pdbx_seq_one_letter_code
_entity_poly.pdbx_strand_id
1 'polypeptide(L)'
;MTLLLLVLKVALIAFVVGGTIALITRGVRRSRANRLDPRWKGNGGQPGYEASAFGAMPNTPLPEWAYWDGEDDDNHREAREG
;
A
#
# COMPACT_ATOMS: atom_id res chain seq x y z
N MET A 1 -5.67 51.82 1.91
CA MET A 1 -4.65 50.89 1.39
C MET A 1 -4.56 49.61 2.23
N THR A 2 -4.43 49.71 3.55
CA THR A 2 -4.39 48.59 4.50
C THR A 2 -5.62 47.67 4.44
N LEU A 3 -6.84 48.23 4.46
CA LEU A 3 -8.08 47.44 4.34
C LEU A 3 -8.16 46.66 3.02
N LEU A 4 -7.75 47.28 1.92
CA LEU A 4 -7.75 46.67 0.59
C LEU A 4 -6.80 45.46 0.52
N LEU A 5 -5.60 45.62 1.10
CA LEU A 5 -4.63 44.53 1.22
C LEU A 5 -5.12 43.41 2.14
N LEU A 6 -5.84 43.74 3.21
CA LEU A 6 -6.43 42.78 4.12
C LEU A 6 -7.49 41.93 3.41
N VAL A 7 -8.42 42.58 2.69
CA VAL A 7 -9.44 41.90 1.89
C VAL A 7 -8.79 41.01 0.84
N LEU A 8 -7.79 41.51 0.12
CA LEU A 8 -7.07 40.73 -0.89
C LEU A 8 -6.39 39.49 -0.29
N LYS A 9 -5.75 39.61 0.87
CA LYS A 9 -5.14 38.47 1.57
C LYS A 9 -6.17 37.41 1.93
N VAL A 10 -7.29 37.83 2.53
CA VAL A 10 -8.35 36.90 2.94
C VAL A 10 -8.96 36.20 1.71
N ALA A 11 -9.22 36.96 0.64
CA ALA A 11 -9.72 36.41 -0.61
C ALA A 11 -8.75 35.39 -1.23
N LEU A 12 -7.44 35.70 -1.22
CA LEU A 12 -6.41 34.80 -1.72
C LEU A 12 -6.35 33.50 -0.92
N ILE A 13 -6.39 33.59 0.42
CA ILE A 13 -6.40 32.41 1.29
C ILE A 13 -7.64 31.56 1.03
N ALA A 14 -8.82 32.17 0.97
CA ALA A 14 -10.07 31.47 0.71
C ALA A 14 -10.06 30.77 -0.67
N PHE A 15 -9.52 31.44 -1.70
CA PHE A 15 -9.38 30.88 -3.04
C PHE A 15 -8.43 29.67 -3.06
N VAL A 16 -7.26 29.77 -2.42
CA VAL A 16 -6.30 28.67 -2.35
C VAL A 16 -6.90 27.49 -1.60
N VAL A 17 -7.46 27.71 -0.41
CA VAL A 17 -8.06 26.63 0.40
C VAL A 17 -9.23 25.98 -0.34
N GLY A 18 -10.17 26.78 -0.87
CA GLY A 18 -11.31 26.28 -1.64
C GLY A 18 -10.89 25.52 -2.90
N GLY A 19 -9.92 26.05 -3.65
CA GLY A 19 -9.37 25.40 -4.84
C GLY A 19 -8.66 24.08 -4.52
N THR A 20 -7.90 24.03 -3.42
CA THR A 20 -7.21 22.82 -2.98
C THR A 20 -8.21 21.73 -2.58
N ILE A 21 -9.25 22.09 -1.83
CA ILE A 21 -10.34 21.16 -1.47
C ILE A 21 -11.05 20.66 -2.73
N ALA A 22 -11.35 21.53 -3.69
CA ALA A 22 -11.98 21.16 -4.96
C ALA A 22 -11.11 20.18 -5.78
N LEU A 23 -9.78 20.41 -5.83
CA LEU A 23 -8.85 19.52 -6.51
C LEU A 23 -8.76 18.15 -5.83
N ILE A 24 -8.63 18.11 -4.51
CA ILE A 24 -8.56 16.87 -3.74
C ILE A 24 -9.87 16.09 -3.91
N THR A 25 -11.02 16.73 -3.71
CA THR A 25 -12.32 16.07 -3.85
C THR A 25 -12.55 15.57 -5.29
N ARG A 26 -12.15 16.33 -6.31
CA ARG A 26 -12.20 15.88 -7.72
C ARG A 26 -11.27 14.69 -7.96
N GLY A 27 -10.05 14.71 -7.41
CA GLY A 27 -9.08 13.61 -7.51
C GLY A 27 -9.58 12.34 -6.82
N VAL A 28 -10.10 12.46 -5.59
CA VAL A 28 -10.70 11.34 -4.83
C VAL A 28 -11.94 10.82 -5.54
N ARG A 29 -12.80 11.68 -6.06
CA ARG A 29 -14.01 11.24 -6.79
C ARG A 29 -13.65 10.55 -8.10
N ARG A 30 -12.64 11.03 -8.83
CA ARG A 30 -12.10 10.37 -10.03
C ARG A 30 -11.45 9.03 -9.69
N SER A 31 -10.67 8.97 -8.60
CA SER A 31 -10.04 7.73 -8.11
C SER A 31 -11.09 6.70 -7.65
N ARG A 32 -12.13 7.14 -6.92
CA ARG A 32 -13.24 6.29 -6.51
C ARG A 32 -14.09 5.82 -7.68
N ALA A 33 -14.34 6.67 -8.68
CA ALA A 33 -15.01 6.25 -9.90
C ALA A 33 -14.23 5.13 -10.61
N ASN A 34 -12.90 5.20 -10.62
CA ASN A 34 -12.06 4.13 -11.14
C ASN A 34 -12.05 2.86 -10.26
N ARG A 35 -12.16 2.99 -8.94
CA ARG A 35 -12.26 1.84 -8.02
C ARG A 35 -13.65 1.19 -7.98
N LEU A 36 -14.69 1.95 -8.32
CA LEU A 36 -16.07 1.49 -8.36
C LEU A 36 -16.49 0.97 -9.74
N ASP A 37 -15.62 1.09 -10.76
CA ASP A 37 -15.80 0.42 -12.03
C ASP A 37 -15.43 -1.07 -11.87
N PRO A 38 -16.40 -2.00 -11.93
CA PRO A 38 -16.13 -3.45 -11.86
C PRO A 38 -15.21 -3.92 -12.98
N ARG A 39 -15.09 -3.15 -14.08
CA ARG A 39 -14.15 -3.43 -15.19
C ARG A 39 -12.69 -3.18 -14.81
N TRP A 40 -12.43 -2.45 -13.71
CA TRP A 40 -11.09 -2.17 -13.17
C TRP A 40 -10.65 -3.16 -12.08
N LYS A 41 -11.59 -3.94 -11.52
CA LYS A 41 -11.27 -5.26 -10.96
C LYS A 41 -11.00 -6.20 -12.13
N GLY A 42 -9.85 -6.02 -12.77
CA GLY A 42 -9.34 -7.01 -13.68
C GLY A 42 -9.27 -8.33 -12.92
N ASN A 43 -10.06 -9.31 -13.35
CA ASN A 43 -10.03 -10.70 -12.91
C ASN A 43 -8.68 -11.39 -13.25
N GLY A 44 -7.57 -10.64 -13.38
CA GLY A 44 -6.31 -11.11 -13.95
C GLY A 44 -5.21 -10.04 -13.92
N GLY A 45 -5.01 -9.37 -12.77
CA GLY A 45 -4.10 -8.23 -12.65
C GLY A 45 -2.82 -8.45 -11.84
N GLN A 46 -2.69 -9.54 -11.09
CA GLN A 46 -1.40 -9.89 -10.49
C GLN A 46 -0.86 -11.11 -11.23
N PRO A 47 0.19 -10.95 -12.06
CA PRO A 47 0.94 -12.08 -12.56
C PRO A 47 1.33 -12.96 -11.36
N GLY A 48 0.78 -14.17 -11.27
CA GLY A 48 1.02 -15.11 -10.16
C GLY A 48 -0.06 -15.19 -9.07
N TYR A 49 -1.14 -14.38 -9.10
CA TYR A 49 -2.26 -14.55 -8.15
C TYR A 49 -2.94 -15.91 -8.29
N GLU A 50 -3.19 -16.33 -9.53
CA GLU A 50 -3.80 -17.63 -9.82
C GLU A 50 -2.86 -18.78 -9.40
N ALA A 51 -1.56 -18.67 -9.67
CA ALA A 51 -0.57 -19.66 -9.25
C ALA A 51 -0.45 -19.79 -7.72
N SER A 52 -0.56 -18.67 -6.99
CA SER A 52 -0.52 -18.64 -5.51
C SER A 52 -1.82 -19.17 -4.90
N ALA A 53 -2.98 -18.84 -5.48
CA ALA A 53 -4.28 -19.26 -4.98
C ALA A 53 -4.56 -20.75 -5.19
N PHE A 54 -4.06 -21.32 -6.29
CA PHE A 54 -4.22 -22.74 -6.62
C PHE A 54 -3.03 -23.61 -6.19
N GLY A 55 -2.03 -23.04 -5.50
CA GLY A 55 -0.83 -23.77 -5.07
C GLY A 55 -0.02 -24.36 -6.24
N ALA A 56 -0.20 -23.82 -7.45
CA ALA A 56 0.47 -24.25 -8.67
C ALA A 56 1.79 -23.50 -8.90
N MET A 57 2.40 -22.98 -7.83
CA MET A 57 3.75 -22.44 -7.88
C MET A 57 4.68 -23.61 -8.25
N PRO A 58 5.52 -23.50 -9.29
CA PRO A 58 6.56 -24.49 -9.52
C PRO A 58 7.40 -24.61 -8.25
N ASN A 59 7.87 -25.81 -7.92
CA ASN A 59 8.87 -26.01 -6.88
C ASN A 59 10.19 -25.36 -7.33
N THR A 60 10.26 -24.03 -7.28
CA THR A 60 11.52 -23.32 -7.41
C THR A 60 12.28 -23.62 -6.13
N PRO A 61 13.42 -24.33 -6.22
CA PRO A 61 14.20 -24.63 -5.03
C PRO A 61 14.50 -23.33 -4.31
N LEU A 62 14.34 -23.34 -2.99
CA LEU A 62 14.64 -22.16 -2.21
C LEU A 62 16.15 -21.86 -2.36
N PRO A 63 16.53 -20.58 -2.45
CA PRO A 63 17.95 -20.21 -2.52
C PRO A 63 18.69 -20.68 -1.27
N GLU A 64 20.00 -20.91 -1.39
CA GLU A 64 20.84 -21.56 -0.35
C GLU A 64 20.74 -20.91 1.04
N TRP A 65 20.54 -19.59 1.10
CA TRP A 65 20.36 -18.84 2.35
C TRP A 65 19.07 -19.20 3.11
N ALA A 66 18.07 -19.79 2.45
CA ALA A 66 16.81 -20.20 3.08
C ALA A 66 16.95 -21.49 3.90
N TYR A 67 18.06 -22.23 3.71
CA TYR A 67 18.42 -23.41 4.48
C TYR A 67 19.37 -23.08 5.65
N TRP A 68 19.71 -21.81 5.86
CA TRP A 68 20.51 -21.34 6.99
C TRP A 68 19.71 -21.24 8.30
N ASP A 69 18.84 -22.21 8.57
CA ASP A 69 18.15 -22.29 9.87
C ASP A 69 18.85 -23.32 10.76
N GLY A 70 19.74 -22.84 11.63
CA GLY A 70 19.96 -23.45 12.94
C GLY A 70 21.06 -24.50 13.10
N GLU A 71 22.12 -24.54 12.29
CA GLU A 71 23.35 -25.26 12.67
C GLU A 71 24.14 -24.46 13.74
N ASP A 72 23.59 -24.33 14.96
CA ASP A 72 24.34 -23.92 16.18
C ASP A 72 23.46 -23.94 17.46
N ASP A 73 22.75 -25.04 17.76
CA ASP A 73 22.27 -25.29 19.14
C ASP A 73 22.42 -26.77 19.58
N ASP A 74 23.46 -27.44 19.08
CA ASP A 74 23.90 -28.74 19.60
C ASP A 74 24.82 -28.54 20.82
N ASN A 75 24.32 -27.94 21.92
CA ASN A 75 25.05 -28.06 23.20
C ASN A 75 24.28 -27.79 24.51
N HIS A 76 23.07 -28.33 24.70
CA HIS A 76 22.56 -28.55 26.06
C HIS A 76 21.84 -29.89 26.22
N ARG A 77 22.64 -30.95 26.38
CA ARG A 77 22.24 -32.14 27.15
C ARG A 77 22.05 -31.77 28.63
N GLU A 78 21.10 -32.47 29.25
CA GLU A 78 20.92 -32.66 30.71
C GLU A 78 20.48 -31.44 31.55
N ALA A 79 19.17 -31.35 31.82
CA ALA A 79 18.65 -31.37 33.20
C ALA A 79 17.11 -31.27 33.22
N ARG A 80 16.49 -32.12 34.05
CA ARG A 80 15.09 -32.11 34.56
C ARG A 80 14.08 -32.85 33.68
N GLU A 81 13.74 -34.09 34.00
CA GLU A 81 12.79 -34.49 35.06
C GLU A 81 11.45 -33.75 34.99
N GLY A 82 10.40 -34.52 34.80
CA GLY A 82 8.99 -34.14 34.78
C GLY A 82 8.15 -35.29 34.25
#